data_AF-A0A1B9N9H9-F1
#
_entry.id   AF-A0A1B9N9H9-F1
#
_cell.length_a   1.000
_cell.length_b   1.000
_cell.length_c   1.000
_cell.angle_alpha   90.00
_cell.angle_beta   90.00
_cell.angle_gamma   90.00
#
_symmetry.space_group_name_H-M   'P 1'
#
loop_
_entity.id
_entity.type
_entity.pdbx_description
1 polymer ?
#
loop_
_entity_poly.entity_id
_entity_poly.type
_entity_poly.pdbx_seq_one_letter_code
_entity_poly.pdbx_strand_id
1 'polypeptide(L)'
;MPGIWQILLILAIVLLIFGAARLPALAKSLGQSARVFRGEIKQMKEESTKDGAAPSTTASSTAAEQPGPATPPAAPSSDATDPKP
;
A
#
# COMPACT_ATOMS: atom_id res chain seq x y z
N MET A 1 23.22 4.38 -29.48
CA MET A 1 21.99 4.44 -28.67
C MET A 1 22.40 4.41 -27.21
N PRO A 2 22.23 5.49 -26.43
CA PRO A 2 22.49 5.42 -25.00
C PRO A 2 21.64 4.28 -24.42
N GLY A 3 22.33 3.31 -23.83
CA GLY A 3 21.77 2.02 -23.45
C GLY A 3 21.07 2.10 -22.10
N ILE A 4 20.28 1.08 -21.84
CA ILE A 4 19.62 0.86 -20.55
C ILE A 4 20.65 0.86 -19.39
N TRP A 5 21.91 0.52 -19.70
CA TRP A 5 23.05 0.56 -18.78
C TRP A 5 23.30 1.91 -18.12
N GLN A 6 23.20 3.03 -18.84
CA GLN A 6 23.40 4.36 -18.26
C GLN A 6 22.28 4.69 -17.25
N ILE A 7 21.04 4.33 -17.58
CA ILE A 7 19.88 4.57 -16.71
C ILE A 7 20.01 3.76 -15.42
N LEU A 8 20.43 2.49 -15.51
CA LEU A 8 20.67 1.67 -14.32
C LEU A 8 21.78 2.23 -13.44
N LEU A 9 22.86 2.75 -14.03
CA LEU A 9 23.95 3.36 -13.27
C LEU A 9 23.49 4.62 -12.50
N ILE A 10 22.73 5.49 -13.15
CA ILE A 10 22.16 6.69 -12.51
C ILE A 10 21.20 6.28 -11.39
N LEU A 11 20.35 5.28 -11.65
CA LEU A 11 19.42 4.76 -10.65
C LEU A 11 20.17 4.21 -9.43
N ALA A 12 21.25 3.46 -9.63
CA ALA A 12 22.09 2.94 -8.55
C ALA A 12 22.67 4.06 -7.67
N ILE A 13 23.16 5.16 -8.27
CA ILE A 13 23.67 6.33 -7.52
C ILE A 13 22.54 6.99 -6.72
N VAL A 14 21.35 7.15 -7.31
CA VAL A 14 20.18 7.70 -6.62
C VAL A 14 19.76 6.80 -5.46
N LEU A 15 19.76 5.47 -5.64
CA LEU A 15 19.48 4.52 -4.54
C LEU A 15 20.53 4.59 -3.43
N LEU A 16 21.79 4.90 -3.74
CA LEU A 16 22.83 5.03 -2.73
C LEU A 16 22.62 6.27 -1.86
N ILE A 17 22.14 7.37 -2.46
CA ILE A 17 21.87 8.64 -1.76
C ILE A 17 20.52 8.59 -1.02
N PHE A 18 19.48 8.09 -1.68
CA PHE A 18 18.11 8.06 -1.15
C PHE A 18 17.82 6.80 -0.33
N GLY A 19 18.53 5.71 -0.54
CA GLY A 19 18.31 4.40 0.07
C GLY A 19 17.32 3.50 -0.71
N ALA A 20 17.55 2.19 -0.66
CA ALA A 20 16.75 1.18 -1.36
C ALA A 20 15.27 1.16 -0.95
N ALA A 21 14.94 1.58 0.28
CA ALA A 21 13.56 1.59 0.79
C ALA A 21 12.76 2.85 0.36
N ARG A 22 13.44 3.94 -0.02
CA ARG A 22 12.77 5.23 -0.27
C ARG A 22 12.18 5.35 -1.67
N LEU A 23 12.84 4.81 -2.69
CA LEU A 23 12.27 4.75 -4.05
C LEU A 23 10.96 3.96 -4.14
N PRO A 24 10.84 2.72 -3.61
CA PRO A 24 9.59 1.98 -3.66
C PRO A 24 8.50 2.64 -2.81
N ALA A 25 8.84 3.24 -1.67
CA ALA A 25 7.89 3.97 -0.84
C ALA A 25 7.30 5.19 -1.57
N LEU A 26 8.15 6.00 -2.22
CA LEU A 26 7.73 7.16 -3.02
C LEU A 26 6.93 6.73 -4.25
N ALA A 27 7.35 5.67 -4.93
CA ALA A 27 6.61 5.13 -6.07
C ALA A 27 5.23 4.62 -5.66
N LYS A 28 5.10 3.98 -4.48
CA LYS A 28 3.84 3.49 -3.95
C LYS A 28 2.89 4.64 -3.60
N SER A 29 3.38 5.71 -2.94
CA SER A 29 2.56 6.88 -2.62
C SER A 29 2.16 7.68 -3.86
N LEU A 30 3.11 7.95 -4.77
CA LEU A 30 2.84 8.60 -6.05
C LEU A 30 1.91 7.77 -6.93
N GLY A 31 2.06 6.45 -6.94
CA GLY A 31 1.21 5.52 -7.68
C GLY A 31 -0.23 5.51 -7.18
N GLN A 32 -0.42 5.62 -5.86
CA GLN A 32 -1.75 5.67 -5.26
C GLN A 32 -2.47 6.98 -5.59
N SER A 33 -1.81 8.14 -5.45
CA SER A 33 -2.35 9.44 -5.88
C SER A 33 -2.58 9.49 -7.41
N ALA A 34 -1.65 8.93 -8.18
CA ALA A 34 -1.77 8.80 -9.62
C ALA A 34 -2.99 7.98 -10.02
N ARG A 35 -3.26 6.85 -9.36
CA ARG A 35 -4.40 5.98 -9.69
C ARG A 35 -5.73 6.70 -9.52
N VAL A 36 -5.89 7.45 -8.43
CA VAL A 36 -7.11 8.26 -8.18
C VAL A 36 -7.26 9.31 -9.27
N PHE A 37 -6.20 10.09 -9.52
CA PHE A 37 -6.20 11.13 -10.55
C PHE A 37 -6.46 10.58 -11.97
N ARG A 38 -5.90 9.41 -12.32
CA ARG A 38 -6.15 8.75 -13.61
C ARG A 38 -7.60 8.26 -13.71
N GLY A 39 -8.19 7.79 -12.60
CA GLY A 39 -9.60 7.41 -12.55
C GLY A 39 -10.53 8.58 -12.82
N GLU A 40 -10.29 9.71 -12.15
CA GLU A 40 -11.07 10.95 -12.33
C GLU A 40 -10.93 11.51 -13.75
N ILE A 41 -9.70 11.58 -14.29
CA ILE A 41 -9.48 12.01 -15.68
C ILE A 41 -10.17 11.08 -16.67
N LYS A 42 -10.11 9.77 -16.43
CA LYS A 42 -10.74 8.79 -17.33
C LYS A 42 -12.26 8.94 -17.32
N GLN A 43 -12.84 9.20 -16.15
CA GLN A 43 -14.27 9.47 -16.01
C GLN A 43 -14.70 10.77 -16.73
N MET A 44 -13.92 11.85 -16.64
CA MET A 44 -14.17 13.08 -17.42
C MET A 44 -14.05 12.85 -18.94
N LYS A 45 -13.09 12.02 -19.35
CA LYS A 45 -12.90 11.67 -20.77
C LYS A 45 -14.00 10.74 -21.28
N GLU A 46 -14.50 9.83 -20.45
CA GLU A 46 -15.63 8.94 -20.74
C GLU A 46 -16.97 9.71 -20.75
N GLU A 47 -17.18 10.67 -19.85
CA GLU A 47 -18.35 11.57 -19.87
C GLU A 47 -18.38 12.40 -21.16
N SER A 48 -17.21 12.85 -21.63
CA SER A 48 -17.09 13.57 -22.89
C SER A 48 -17.32 12.67 -24.14
N THR A 49 -17.34 11.34 -24.01
CA THR A 49 -17.47 10.39 -25.14
C THR A 49 -18.81 9.62 -25.22
N LYS A 50 -19.77 9.86 -24.31
CA LYS A 50 -21.11 9.22 -24.17
C LYS A 50 -21.11 7.81 -23.56
N ASP A 51 -22.14 7.54 -22.74
CA ASP A 51 -22.79 6.24 -22.49
C ASP A 51 -21.98 5.00 -22.88
N GLY A 52 -21.32 4.33 -21.92
CA GLY A 52 -20.76 3.00 -22.22
C GLY A 52 -19.70 2.47 -21.26
N ALA A 53 -20.15 1.59 -20.35
CA ALA A 53 -19.40 0.49 -19.74
C ALA A 53 -18.22 0.84 -18.80
N ALA A 54 -18.53 0.77 -17.49
CA ALA A 54 -17.56 0.73 -16.40
C ALA A 54 -16.68 -0.54 -16.44
N PRO A 55 -15.39 -0.44 -16.10
CA PRO A 55 -14.64 -1.58 -15.56
C PRO A 55 -14.48 -1.42 -14.05
N SER A 56 -15.18 -2.27 -13.32
CA SER A 56 -14.88 -2.64 -11.94
C SER A 56 -13.44 -3.17 -11.86
N THR A 57 -12.56 -2.47 -11.14
CA THR A 57 -11.26 -3.01 -10.74
C THR A 57 -11.23 -3.20 -9.24
N THR A 58 -11.80 -4.33 -8.82
CA THR A 58 -11.34 -5.05 -7.63
C THR A 58 -9.87 -5.38 -7.85
N ALA A 59 -8.97 -4.62 -7.23
CA ALA A 59 -7.61 -5.07 -6.99
C ALA A 59 -7.46 -5.11 -5.49
N SER A 60 -7.64 -6.31 -4.95
CA SER A 60 -7.42 -6.68 -3.56
C SER A 60 -6.18 -5.99 -3.01
N SER A 61 -6.37 -5.31 -1.89
CA SER A 61 -5.37 -5.21 -0.86
C SER A 61 -4.84 -6.63 -0.59
N THR A 62 -3.69 -6.98 -1.15
CA THR A 62 -2.81 -7.95 -0.50
C THR A 62 -2.32 -7.23 0.75
N ALA A 63 -3.15 -7.36 1.78
CA ALA A 63 -2.79 -7.13 3.16
C ALA A 63 -1.48 -7.87 3.41
N ALA A 64 -0.60 -7.19 4.13
CA ALA A 64 0.54 -7.78 4.76
C ALA A 64 0.13 -9.12 5.39
N GLU A 65 0.92 -10.13 5.06
CA GLU A 65 1.15 -11.35 5.82
C GLU A 65 0.73 -11.21 7.29
N GLN A 66 -0.40 -11.79 7.63
CA GLN A 66 -0.84 -12.05 8.99
C GLN A 66 -0.42 -13.48 9.35
N PRO A 67 0.50 -13.65 10.30
CA PRO A 67 0.54 -14.81 11.19
C PRO A 67 0.28 -14.33 12.63
N GLY A 68 -0.73 -14.73 13.38
CA GLY A 68 -1.84 -15.68 13.23
C GLY A 68 -2.80 -15.52 14.42
N PRO A 69 -3.94 -16.23 14.47
CA PRO A 69 -4.82 -16.26 15.63
C PRO A 69 -4.43 -17.39 16.62
N ALA A 70 -4.84 -17.19 17.87
CA ALA A 70 -4.91 -18.15 18.99
C ALA A 70 -3.72 -18.19 19.97
N THR A 71 -3.77 -17.32 20.98
CA THR A 71 -3.90 -17.77 22.38
C THR A 71 -4.37 -16.62 23.30
N PRO A 72 -5.57 -16.73 23.89
CA PRO A 72 -5.74 -16.32 25.28
C PRO A 72 -6.09 -17.56 26.11
N PRO A 73 -5.14 -18.13 26.85
CA PRO A 73 -5.42 -19.01 27.97
C PRO A 73 -5.03 -18.34 29.29
N ALA A 74 -5.92 -18.48 30.27
CA ALA A 74 -5.80 -18.09 31.67
C ALA A 74 -6.03 -16.59 31.97
N ALA A 75 -6.92 -16.18 32.87
CA ALA A 75 -7.95 -16.85 33.67
C ALA A 75 -8.87 -15.70 34.18
N PRO A 76 -10.18 -15.90 34.38
CA PRO A 76 -10.96 -14.96 35.18
C PRO A 76 -10.40 -15.03 36.60
N SER A 77 -9.79 -13.95 37.07
CA SER A 77 -9.44 -13.78 38.49
C SER A 77 -10.73 -13.57 39.29
N SER A 78 -11.48 -14.66 39.44
CA SER A 78 -12.44 -14.83 40.51
C SER A 78 -11.70 -15.49 41.66
N ASP A 79 -11.75 -14.85 42.82
CA ASP A 79 -11.68 -15.41 44.17
C ASP A 79 -10.62 -14.78 45.09
N ALA A 80 -11.12 -14.25 46.21
CA ALA A 80 -10.48 -14.07 47.51
C ALA A 80 -9.18 -13.23 47.56
N THR A 81 -9.10 -12.10 48.29
CA THR A 81 -9.01 -12.10 49.76
C THR A 81 -8.85 -10.65 50.28
N ASP A 82 -9.69 -10.26 51.24
CA ASP A 82 -9.41 -9.33 52.36
C ASP A 82 -9.40 -7.79 52.15
N PRO A 83 -10.44 -7.08 52.65
CA PRO A 83 -10.29 -5.77 53.25
C PRO A 83 -10.33 -5.93 54.77
N LYS A 84 -9.18 -5.88 55.46
CA LYS A 84 -9.17 -5.82 56.94
C LYS A 84 -9.37 -4.39 57.45
N PRO A 85 -10.16 -4.19 58.53
CA PRO A 85 -10.41 -2.88 59.16
C PRO A 85 -9.17 -2.22 59.77
#